data_AF-A0A7K2XQ73-F1
#
_entry.id   AF-A0A7K2XQ73-F1
#
_cell.length_a   1.000
_cell.length_b   1.000
_cell.length_c   1.000
_cell.angle_alpha   90.00
_cell.angle_beta   90.00
_cell.angle_gamma   90.00
#
_symmetry.space_group_name_H-M   'P 1'
#
loop_
_entity.id
_entity.type
_entity.pdbx_description
1 polymer ?
#
loop_
_entity_poly.entity_id
_entity_poly.type
_entity_poly.pdbx_seq_one_letter_code
_entity_poly.pdbx_strand_id
1 'polypeptide(L)'
;MKTSGRLAALAVAGLLAALPACSEPDGRGGGGAGVRTGADGRASARTGVDTAGTAAPRTGFRGGHAAASGAGDPYFPGLGNVGYDITHYALTLAYDPGSGRLEGTAEITARATADLSAFNLDLLGMRVLSATVDGRKARVRQDGQELTLQPHDHLRKGAAFRSVVRYAGTPESITHDNGWREGWLKTDNGAVAFGEPTGSM
;
A
#
# COMPACT_ATOMS: atom_id res chain seq x y z
N MET A 1 44.54 7.59 0.79
CA MET A 1 44.11 7.08 -0.53
C MET A 1 43.41 5.74 -0.32
N LYS A 2 42.09 5.70 -0.42
CA LYS A 2 41.33 4.44 -0.48
C LYS A 2 40.06 4.69 -1.29
N THR A 3 40.06 4.17 -2.50
CA THR A 3 39.00 4.27 -3.51
C THR A 3 37.94 3.21 -3.22
N SER A 4 36.69 3.63 -3.00
CA SER A 4 35.54 2.72 -2.87
C SER A 4 34.75 2.76 -4.17
N GLY A 5 34.87 1.69 -4.96
CA GLY A 5 34.12 1.48 -6.20
C GLY A 5 32.65 1.16 -5.92
N ARG A 6 31.74 1.73 -6.72
CA ARG A 6 30.32 1.43 -6.72
C ARG A 6 30.05 0.30 -7.71
N LEU A 7 29.56 -0.84 -7.23
CA LEU A 7 28.99 -1.89 -8.06
C LEU A 7 27.53 -1.54 -8.37
N ALA A 8 27.21 -1.36 -9.65
CA ALA A 8 25.86 -1.16 -10.14
C ALA A 8 25.19 -2.53 -10.36
N ALA A 9 24.03 -2.76 -9.73
CA ALA A 9 23.18 -3.90 -10.03
C ALA A 9 22.19 -3.51 -11.15
N LEU A 10 22.27 -4.22 -12.27
CA LEU A 10 21.31 -4.15 -13.38
C LEU A 10 19.97 -4.74 -12.96
N ALA A 11 18.88 -3.98 -13.12
CA ALA A 11 17.52 -4.51 -13.06
C ALA A 11 17.03 -4.83 -14.48
N VAL A 12 16.71 -6.09 -14.75
CA VAL A 12 16.05 -6.53 -15.99
C VAL A 12 14.54 -6.46 -15.77
N ALA A 13 13.87 -5.59 -16.52
CA ALA A 13 12.41 -5.54 -16.62
C ALA A 13 11.96 -6.33 -17.86
N GLY A 14 11.15 -7.37 -17.67
CA GLY A 14 10.41 -8.06 -18.74
C GLY A 14 8.94 -8.14 -18.34
N LEU A 15 8.08 -7.29 -18.90
CA LEU A 15 7.32 -7.40 -20.15
C LEU A 15 5.88 -7.85 -19.87
N LEU A 16 4.99 -6.88 -20.06
CA LEU A 16 3.54 -6.90 -19.93
C LEU A 16 2.92 -7.60 -21.14
N ALA A 17 1.95 -8.49 -20.94
CA ALA A 17 1.01 -8.90 -21.97
C ALA A 17 -0.42 -8.82 -21.42
N ALA A 18 -1.15 -7.78 -21.83
CA ALA A 18 -2.59 -7.66 -21.63
C ALA A 18 -3.30 -8.15 -22.91
N LEU A 19 -4.39 -8.92 -22.75
CA LEU A 19 -5.33 -9.26 -23.82
C LEU A 19 -6.69 -8.59 -23.57
N PRO A 20 -7.47 -8.36 -24.64
CA PRO A 20 -8.53 -7.35 -24.66
C PRO A 20 -9.90 -7.87 -24.21
N ALA A 21 -10.68 -6.97 -23.61
CA ALA A 21 -12.11 -7.12 -23.41
C ALA A 21 -12.86 -6.97 -24.75
N CYS A 22 -13.83 -7.86 -24.99
CA CYS A 22 -14.85 -7.68 -26.04
C CYS A 22 -16.14 -7.12 -25.44
N SER A 23 -16.76 -6.24 -26.20
CA SER A 23 -17.89 -5.36 -25.91
C SER A 23 -19.28 -6.02 -25.93
N GLU A 24 -20.26 -5.26 -25.42
CA GLU A 24 -21.74 -5.36 -25.32
C GLU A 24 -22.46 -5.54 -26.70
N PRO A 25 -23.81 -5.44 -26.90
CA PRO A 25 -24.96 -5.07 -26.03
C PRO A 25 -26.29 -5.84 -26.28
N ASP A 26 -27.35 -5.53 -25.49
CA ASP A 26 -28.68 -5.06 -25.97
C ASP A 26 -29.84 -5.36 -25.00
N GLY A 27 -30.60 -4.32 -24.66
CA GLY A 27 -31.81 -4.42 -23.85
C GLY A 27 -32.76 -3.25 -24.09
N ARG A 28 -33.67 -3.43 -25.05
CA ARG A 28 -34.77 -2.51 -25.43
C ARG A 28 -35.83 -2.33 -24.33
N GLY A 29 -36.47 -1.16 -24.36
CA GLY A 29 -37.83 -0.90 -23.87
C GLY A 29 -37.91 0.51 -23.29
N GLY A 30 -38.78 1.43 -23.68
CA GLY A 30 -39.99 1.37 -24.49
C GLY A 30 -40.99 2.37 -23.91
N GLY A 31 -41.44 3.33 -24.72
CA GLY A 31 -42.73 4.02 -24.55
C GLY A 31 -42.77 5.26 -23.66
N GLY A 32 -43.45 6.31 -24.16
CA GLY A 32 -43.97 7.39 -23.31
C GLY A 32 -44.01 8.77 -23.95
N ALA A 33 -44.90 8.97 -24.92
CA ALA A 33 -45.20 10.25 -25.53
C ALA A 33 -45.84 11.26 -24.56
N GLY A 34 -45.52 12.53 -24.74
CA GLY A 34 -46.14 13.64 -24.00
C GLY A 34 -45.82 15.00 -24.62
N VAL A 35 -46.45 15.29 -25.76
CA VAL A 35 -46.47 16.63 -26.37
C VAL A 35 -47.47 17.51 -25.61
N ARG A 36 -47.04 18.70 -25.20
CA ARG A 36 -47.93 19.86 -24.98
C ARG A 36 -47.28 21.10 -25.58
N THR A 37 -48.09 21.81 -26.36
CA THR A 37 -47.85 23.01 -27.13
C THR A 37 -47.96 24.29 -26.31
N GLY A 38 -47.14 25.29 -26.68
CA GLY A 38 -47.54 26.69 -26.76
C GLY A 38 -47.13 27.61 -25.61
N ALA A 39 -46.18 28.52 -25.87
CA ALA A 39 -46.47 29.97 -25.98
C ALA A 39 -45.19 30.78 -26.21
N ASP A 40 -45.32 31.76 -27.09
CA ASP A 40 -44.31 32.68 -27.58
C ASP A 40 -43.77 33.65 -26.52
N GLY A 41 -42.51 34.07 -26.68
CA GLY A 41 -41.93 35.13 -25.87
C GLY A 41 -40.51 35.51 -26.32
N ARG A 42 -40.41 36.41 -27.31
CA ARG A 42 -39.15 37.06 -27.70
C ARG A 42 -38.73 38.06 -26.62
N ALA A 43 -37.51 37.95 -26.10
CA ALA A 43 -36.74 39.11 -25.61
C ALA A 43 -35.23 38.83 -25.47
N SER A 44 -34.49 39.52 -26.35
CA SER A 44 -33.12 40.05 -26.28
C SER A 44 -32.16 39.71 -25.11
N ALA A 45 -31.04 39.09 -25.50
CA ALA A 45 -29.64 39.34 -25.14
C ALA A 45 -29.25 39.68 -23.69
N ARG A 46 -28.43 38.80 -23.08
CA ARG A 46 -27.14 39.17 -22.46
C ARG A 46 -26.11 38.05 -22.61
N THR A 47 -24.95 38.43 -23.11
CA THR A 47 -23.72 37.64 -23.19
C THR A 47 -23.21 37.38 -21.76
N GLY A 48 -23.22 36.12 -21.35
CA GLY A 48 -22.54 35.64 -20.14
C GLY A 48 -21.81 34.36 -20.51
N VAL A 49 -20.48 34.40 -20.57
CA VAL A 49 -19.64 33.23 -20.78
C VAL A 49 -19.58 32.49 -19.44
N ASP A 50 -20.59 31.67 -19.15
CA ASP A 50 -20.48 30.65 -18.12
C ASP A 50 -19.56 29.56 -18.67
N THR A 51 -18.29 29.63 -18.28
CA THR A 51 -17.38 28.50 -18.43
C THR A 51 -17.88 27.42 -17.49
N ALA A 52 -18.81 26.59 -17.98
CA ALA A 52 -19.17 25.33 -17.37
C ALA A 52 -17.93 24.44 -17.39
N GLY A 53 -17.09 24.60 -16.37
CA GLY A 53 -16.04 23.64 -16.04
C GLY A 53 -16.72 22.29 -15.89
N THR A 54 -16.53 21.43 -16.89
CA THR A 54 -16.89 20.02 -16.82
C THR A 54 -16.07 19.43 -15.68
N ALA A 55 -16.65 19.44 -14.48
CA ALA A 55 -16.14 18.69 -13.36
C ALA A 55 -16.26 17.22 -13.76
N ALA A 56 -15.12 16.64 -14.16
CA ALA A 56 -15.02 15.20 -14.36
C ALA A 56 -15.63 14.49 -13.15
N PRO A 57 -16.42 13.41 -13.35
CA PRO A 57 -16.96 12.67 -12.22
C PRO A 57 -15.78 12.13 -11.43
N ARG A 58 -15.51 12.76 -10.28
CA ARG A 58 -14.71 12.14 -9.23
C ARG A 58 -15.58 11.00 -8.75
N THR A 59 -15.31 9.80 -9.25
CA THR A 59 -15.78 8.56 -8.63
C THR A 59 -15.18 8.55 -7.23
N GLY A 60 -15.87 9.19 -6.29
CA GLY A 60 -15.66 9.01 -4.86
C GLY A 60 -16.01 7.57 -4.58
N PHE A 61 -14.99 6.71 -4.62
CA PHE A 61 -15.13 5.30 -4.29
C PHE A 61 -15.53 5.19 -2.81
N ARG A 62 -16.80 4.90 -2.56
CA ARG A 62 -17.28 4.44 -1.26
C ARG A 62 -17.03 2.93 -1.18
N GLY A 63 -16.32 2.47 -0.17
CA GLY A 63 -16.44 1.07 0.28
C GLY A 63 -15.20 0.18 0.27
N GLY A 64 -13.99 0.70 0.50
CA GLY A 64 -12.89 -0.15 0.99
C GLY A 64 -12.64 0.20 2.46
N HIS A 65 -12.77 -0.77 3.37
CA HIS A 65 -12.36 -0.56 4.76
C HIS A 65 -10.83 -0.64 4.82
N ALA A 66 -10.19 0.18 5.66
CA ALA A 66 -8.82 -0.11 6.04
C ALA A 66 -8.83 -1.43 6.81
N ALA A 67 -7.80 -2.26 6.61
CA ALA A 67 -7.53 -3.35 7.53
C ALA A 67 -7.52 -2.82 8.97
N ALA A 68 -8.21 -3.50 9.90
CA ALA A 68 -8.06 -3.20 11.31
C ALA A 68 -6.63 -3.55 11.74
N SER A 69 -6.03 -2.73 12.60
CA SER A 69 -4.78 -3.03 13.28
C SER A 69 -5.04 -4.11 14.34
N GLY A 70 -4.15 -5.08 14.48
CA GLY A 70 -4.28 -6.20 15.40
C GLY A 70 -5.07 -7.37 14.80
N ALA A 71 -4.58 -8.60 15.02
CA ALA A 71 -5.21 -9.84 14.57
C ALA A 71 -6.31 -10.35 15.52
N GLY A 72 -6.54 -9.67 16.65
CA GLY A 72 -7.52 -10.07 17.67
C GLY A 72 -7.01 -11.05 18.71
N ASP A 73 -5.69 -11.16 18.87
CA ASP A 73 -5.06 -11.98 19.90
C ASP A 73 -5.26 -11.35 21.30
N PRO A 74 -5.75 -12.08 22.31
CA PRO A 74 -6.00 -11.53 23.64
C PRO A 74 -4.72 -11.26 24.45
N TYR A 75 -3.62 -11.95 24.14
CA TYR A 75 -2.32 -11.73 24.77
C TYR A 75 -1.55 -10.59 24.09
N PHE A 76 -1.72 -10.44 22.77
CA PHE A 76 -1.02 -9.44 21.95
C PHE A 76 -1.99 -8.66 21.06
N PRO A 77 -2.88 -7.83 21.63
CA PRO A 77 -3.98 -7.20 20.89
C PRO A 77 -3.52 -6.19 19.84
N GLY A 78 -2.29 -5.68 19.96
CA GLY A 78 -1.70 -4.76 19.00
C GLY A 78 -0.94 -5.42 17.87
N LEU A 79 -0.83 -6.76 17.82
CA LEU A 79 -0.02 -7.46 16.82
C LEU A 79 -0.84 -8.07 15.71
N GLY A 80 -0.23 -8.08 14.52
CA GLY A 80 -0.80 -8.66 13.33
C GLY A 80 -1.80 -7.73 12.67
N ASN A 81 -2.20 -8.12 11.47
CA ASN A 81 -2.99 -7.29 10.59
C ASN A 81 -4.03 -8.17 9.88
N VAL A 82 -5.25 -7.66 9.71
CA VAL A 82 -6.36 -8.42 9.12
C VAL A 82 -6.71 -7.94 7.71
N GLY A 83 -7.59 -8.66 7.02
CA GLY A 83 -8.10 -8.25 5.70
C GLY A 83 -7.26 -8.74 4.52
N TYR A 84 -6.10 -9.35 4.78
CA TYR A 84 -5.30 -10.07 3.80
C TYR A 84 -4.54 -11.23 4.47
N ASP A 85 -4.04 -12.15 3.64
CA ASP A 85 -3.25 -13.30 4.04
C ASP A 85 -1.91 -13.27 3.29
N ILE A 86 -0.79 -13.33 4.01
CA ILE A 86 0.53 -13.25 3.39
C ILE A 86 0.99 -14.65 3.00
N THR A 87 1.35 -14.79 1.74
CA THR A 87 1.77 -16.06 1.14
C THR A 87 3.27 -16.17 0.94
N HIS A 88 3.97 -15.03 0.84
CA HIS A 88 5.42 -15.03 0.62
C HIS A 88 6.06 -13.71 1.04
N TYR A 89 7.28 -13.81 1.58
CA TYR A 89 8.20 -12.71 1.78
C TYR A 89 9.51 -13.00 1.03
N ALA A 90 9.98 -12.03 0.26
CA ALA A 90 11.35 -11.97 -0.21
C ALA A 90 12.03 -10.74 0.41
N LEU A 91 13.07 -10.98 1.19
CA LEU A 91 13.80 -9.93 1.91
C LEU A 91 15.21 -9.79 1.36
N THR A 92 15.60 -8.56 1.01
CA THR A 92 16.99 -8.20 0.70
C THR A 92 17.48 -7.23 1.76
N LEU A 93 18.47 -7.64 2.54
CA LEU A 93 18.99 -6.88 3.68
C LEU A 93 20.49 -6.57 3.49
N ALA A 94 20.86 -5.32 3.72
CA ALA A 94 22.24 -4.86 3.79
C ALA A 94 22.47 -4.26 5.18
N TYR A 95 23.25 -4.95 6.01
CA TYR A 95 23.59 -4.54 7.37
C TYR A 95 25.06 -4.14 7.46
N ASP A 96 25.33 -2.98 8.05
CA ASP A 96 26.69 -2.54 8.40
C ASP A 96 26.93 -2.73 9.91
N PRO A 97 27.77 -3.70 10.33
CA PRO A 97 28.06 -3.93 11.75
C PRO A 97 28.71 -2.75 12.47
N GLY A 98 29.50 -1.93 11.75
CA GLY A 98 30.19 -0.79 12.34
C GLY A 98 29.19 0.26 12.84
N SER A 99 28.33 0.72 11.95
CA SER A 99 27.28 1.70 12.30
C SER A 99 26.05 1.08 12.95
N GLY A 100 25.78 -0.21 12.74
CA GLY A 100 24.52 -0.87 13.08
C GLY A 100 23.38 -0.52 12.13
N ARG A 101 23.66 0.15 11.00
CA ARG A 101 22.64 0.60 10.06
C ARG A 101 22.21 -0.54 9.14
N LEU A 102 20.92 -0.61 8.87
CA LEU A 102 20.30 -1.55 7.94
C LEU A 102 19.62 -0.80 6.79
N GLU A 103 19.80 -1.30 5.57
CA GLU A 103 18.94 -1.01 4.42
C GLU A 103 18.23 -2.28 4.00
N GLY A 104 16.91 -2.20 3.84
CA GLY A 104 16.06 -3.34 3.54
C GLY A 104 15.14 -3.08 2.36
N THR A 105 14.86 -4.15 1.61
CA THR A 105 13.73 -4.22 0.68
C THR A 105 12.92 -5.46 1.03
N ALA A 106 11.63 -5.26 1.34
CA ALA A 106 10.68 -6.32 1.56
C ALA A 106 9.72 -6.38 0.36
N GLU A 107 9.71 -7.50 -0.34
CA GLU A 107 8.67 -7.84 -1.32
C GLU A 107 7.71 -8.83 -0.68
N ILE A 108 6.44 -8.43 -0.57
CA ILE A 108 5.42 -9.17 0.18
C ILE A 108 4.33 -9.55 -0.80
N THR A 109 4.06 -10.84 -0.94
CA THR A 109 2.95 -11.35 -1.76
C THR A 109 1.83 -11.81 -0.85
N ALA A 110 0.63 -11.28 -1.06
CA ALA A 110 -0.52 -11.54 -0.22
C ALA A 110 -1.81 -11.71 -1.05
N ARG A 111 -2.84 -12.27 -0.43
CA ARG A 111 -4.20 -12.37 -0.96
C ARG A 111 -5.15 -11.57 -0.08
N ALA A 112 -5.91 -10.66 -0.67
CA ALA A 112 -6.93 -9.92 0.07
C ALA A 112 -8.07 -10.85 0.50
N THR A 113 -8.47 -10.81 1.77
CA THR A 113 -9.61 -11.56 2.32
C THR A 113 -10.87 -10.69 2.44
N ALA A 114 -10.73 -9.37 2.21
CA ALA A 114 -11.80 -8.38 2.11
C ALA A 114 -11.51 -7.37 0.97
N ASP A 115 -12.47 -6.47 0.69
CA ASP A 115 -12.22 -5.32 -0.19
C ASP A 115 -11.46 -4.23 0.60
N LEU A 116 -10.25 -3.88 0.15
CA LEU A 116 -9.34 -2.98 0.86
C LEU A 116 -9.08 -1.70 0.06
N SER A 117 -9.22 -0.56 0.73
CA SER A 117 -8.72 0.73 0.24
C SER A 117 -7.32 1.07 0.78
N ALA A 118 -6.91 0.40 1.86
CA ALA A 118 -5.59 0.44 2.47
C ALA A 118 -5.39 -0.82 3.31
N PHE A 119 -4.14 -1.18 3.57
CA PHE A 119 -3.75 -2.24 4.49
C PHE A 119 -2.54 -1.78 5.30
N ASN A 120 -2.30 -2.41 6.44
CA ASN A 120 -1.16 -2.05 7.27
C ASN A 120 -0.11 -3.17 7.28
N LEU A 121 1.09 -2.84 7.72
CA LEU A 121 2.20 -3.73 7.99
C LEU A 121 2.84 -3.24 9.28
N ASP A 122 3.53 -4.12 9.99
CA ASP A 122 4.33 -3.71 11.15
C ASP A 122 5.75 -3.36 10.70
N LEU A 123 6.25 -2.21 11.15
CA LEU A 123 7.62 -1.74 10.93
C LEU A 123 8.11 -0.86 12.09
N LEU A 124 8.97 -1.38 12.95
CA LEU A 124 9.50 -0.67 14.13
C LEU A 124 10.94 -0.15 13.92
N GLY A 125 11.24 1.06 14.42
CA GLY A 125 12.60 1.64 14.43
C GLY A 125 13.19 1.97 13.05
N MET A 126 12.44 1.73 11.98
CA MET A 126 12.91 1.88 10.60
C MET A 126 12.07 2.89 9.83
N ARG A 127 12.72 3.66 8.95
CA ARG A 127 12.06 4.65 8.11
C ARG A 127 11.78 4.09 6.73
N VAL A 128 10.53 4.20 6.27
CA VAL A 128 10.17 3.89 4.88
C VAL A 128 10.75 4.94 3.93
N LEU A 129 11.44 4.46 2.89
CA LEU A 129 11.99 5.26 1.80
C LEU A 129 11.02 5.34 0.61
N SER A 130 10.35 4.24 0.31
CA SER A 130 9.35 4.14 -0.76
C SER A 130 8.52 2.88 -0.61
N ALA A 131 7.30 2.91 -1.14
CA ALA A 131 6.44 1.74 -1.23
C ALA A 131 5.69 1.70 -2.57
N THR A 132 5.55 0.49 -3.12
CA THR A 132 4.67 0.21 -4.26
C THR A 132 3.72 -0.94 -3.95
N VAL A 133 2.58 -0.95 -4.62
CA VAL A 133 1.63 -2.07 -4.66
C VAL A 133 1.32 -2.34 -6.13
N ASP A 134 1.50 -3.58 -6.56
CA ASP A 134 1.38 -4.03 -7.95
C ASP A 134 2.17 -3.14 -8.93
N GLY A 135 3.38 -2.74 -8.51
CA GLY A 135 4.29 -1.90 -9.28
C GLY A 135 3.95 -0.41 -9.33
N ARG A 136 2.82 0.02 -8.74
CA ARG A 136 2.40 1.43 -8.69
C ARG A 136 2.71 2.03 -7.32
N LYS A 137 3.10 3.31 -7.28
CA LYS A 137 3.42 4.00 -6.04
C LYS A 137 2.21 4.00 -5.08
N ALA A 138 2.44 3.53 -3.85
CA ALA A 138 1.45 3.63 -2.78
C ALA A 138 1.69 4.91 -1.96
N ARG A 139 0.62 5.44 -1.34
CA ARG A 139 0.77 6.43 -0.28
C ARG A 139 1.12 5.70 1.01
N VAL A 140 2.00 6.32 1.79
CA VAL A 140 2.56 5.77 3.03
C VAL A 140 2.19 6.67 4.19
N ARG A 141 1.68 6.08 5.27
CA ARG A 141 1.57 6.73 6.58
C ARG A 141 2.16 5.77 7.62
N GLN A 142 3.08 6.27 8.43
CA GLN A 142 3.69 5.50 9.51
C GLN A 142 3.34 6.18 10.84
N ASP A 143 2.83 5.42 11.79
CA ASP A 143 2.45 5.87 13.13
C ASP A 143 2.97 4.87 14.18
N GLY A 144 4.08 5.22 14.84
CA GLY A 144 4.83 4.28 15.66
C GLY A 144 5.30 3.07 14.83
N GLN A 145 4.88 1.88 15.22
CA GLN A 145 5.17 0.61 14.54
C GLN A 145 4.25 0.33 13.35
N GLU A 146 3.10 1.02 13.25
CA GLU A 146 2.11 0.71 12.22
C GLU A 146 2.44 1.44 10.90
N LEU A 147 2.56 0.69 9.81
CA LEU A 147 2.77 1.19 8.45
C LEU A 147 1.51 0.98 7.60
N THR A 148 0.72 2.03 7.40
CA THR A 148 -0.42 2.01 6.47
C THR A 148 0.05 2.25 5.03
N LEU A 149 -0.22 1.30 4.14
CA LEU A 149 -0.06 1.41 2.70
C LEU A 149 -1.42 1.59 2.01
N GLN A 150 -1.55 2.70 1.28
CA GLN A 150 -2.71 2.97 0.45
C GLN A 150 -2.35 2.81 -1.03
N PRO A 151 -2.79 1.72 -1.68
CA PRO A 151 -2.55 1.49 -3.10
C PRO A 151 -3.27 2.52 -3.99
N HIS A 152 -2.88 2.58 -5.26
CA HIS A 152 -3.56 3.44 -6.23
C HIS A 152 -4.98 2.95 -6.51
N ASP A 153 -5.13 1.64 -6.70
CA ASP A 153 -6.40 0.97 -6.98
C ASP A 153 -6.82 0.14 -5.76
N HIS A 154 -8.13 -0.02 -5.55
CA HIS A 154 -8.63 -0.85 -4.46
C HIS A 154 -8.28 -2.33 -4.69
N LEU A 155 -7.89 -3.02 -3.62
CA LEU A 155 -7.66 -4.46 -3.67
C LEU A 155 -9.00 -5.17 -3.43
N ARG A 156 -9.44 -5.93 -4.43
CA ARG A 156 -10.71 -6.67 -4.33
C ARG A 156 -10.51 -7.93 -3.49
N LYS A 157 -11.53 -8.33 -2.74
CA LYS A 157 -11.54 -9.61 -2.03
C LYS A 157 -11.16 -10.75 -2.98
N GLY A 158 -10.24 -11.59 -2.54
CA GLY A 158 -9.71 -12.72 -3.30
C GLY A 158 -8.58 -12.37 -4.26
N ALA A 159 -8.27 -11.09 -4.52
CA ALA A 159 -7.17 -10.72 -5.39
C ALA A 159 -5.81 -10.99 -4.73
N ALA A 160 -4.85 -11.52 -5.49
CA ALA A 160 -3.45 -11.51 -5.10
C ALA A 160 -2.85 -10.14 -5.41
N PHE A 161 -1.96 -9.65 -4.56
CA PHE A 161 -1.23 -8.41 -4.74
C PHE A 161 0.20 -8.53 -4.22
N ARG A 162 1.10 -7.72 -4.77
CA ARG A 162 2.50 -7.63 -4.32
C ARG A 162 2.82 -6.23 -3.87
N SER A 163 3.27 -6.07 -2.63
CA SER A 163 3.86 -4.83 -2.15
C SER A 163 5.37 -4.90 -2.13
N VAL A 164 6.04 -3.78 -2.41
CA VAL A 164 7.48 -3.64 -2.29
C VAL A 164 7.76 -2.43 -1.40
N VAL A 165 8.38 -2.65 -0.25
CA VAL A 165 8.71 -1.62 0.73
C VAL A 165 10.23 -1.51 0.85
N ARG A 166 10.78 -0.33 0.55
CA ARG A 166 12.19 -0.01 0.80
C ARG A 166 12.29 0.79 2.08
N TYR A 167 13.16 0.39 3.00
CA TYR A 167 13.31 1.00 4.31
C TYR A 167 14.77 1.05 4.74
N ALA A 168 15.10 1.97 5.64
CA ALA A 168 16.43 2.07 6.21
C ALA A 168 16.39 2.72 7.60
N GLY A 169 17.38 2.40 8.42
CA GLY A 169 17.44 2.85 9.81
C GLY A 169 18.45 2.04 10.62
N THR A 170 18.37 2.17 11.93
CA THR A 170 19.09 1.32 12.87
C THR A 170 18.04 0.48 13.57
N PRO A 171 17.99 -0.84 13.32
CA PRO A 171 17.01 -1.70 13.96
C PRO A 171 17.14 -1.63 15.49
N GLU A 172 16.01 -1.64 16.18
CA GLU A 172 15.94 -1.48 17.63
C GLU A 172 15.81 -2.84 18.34
N SER A 173 16.36 -2.93 19.56
CA SER A 173 16.02 -4.03 20.47
C SER A 173 14.76 -3.65 21.24
N ILE A 174 13.81 -4.58 21.34
CA ILE A 174 12.68 -4.43 22.25
C ILE A 174 13.12 -4.93 23.62
N THR A 175 12.86 -4.15 24.68
CA THR A 175 13.15 -4.54 26.07
C THR A 175 11.86 -4.53 26.85
N HIS A 176 11.53 -5.65 27.48
CA HIS A 176 10.32 -5.79 28.30
C HIS A 176 10.59 -5.41 29.76
N ASP A 177 9.53 -5.18 30.53
CA ASP A 177 9.61 -4.77 31.95
C ASP A 177 10.42 -5.73 32.83
N ASN A 178 10.48 -7.02 32.46
CA ASN A 178 11.27 -8.05 33.14
C ASN A 178 12.75 -8.09 32.72
N GLY A 179 13.19 -7.18 31.84
CA GLY A 179 14.56 -7.09 31.32
C GLY A 179 14.88 -8.04 30.18
N TRP A 180 13.92 -8.89 29.75
CA TRP A 180 14.08 -9.70 28.55
C TRP A 180 14.20 -8.80 27.31
N ARG A 181 15.00 -9.25 26.32
CA ARG A 181 15.23 -8.51 25.08
C ARG A 181 14.95 -9.39 23.87
N GLU A 182 14.33 -8.81 22.87
CA GLU A 182 14.08 -9.43 21.58
C GLU A 182 14.32 -8.43 20.43
N GLY A 183 14.01 -8.85 19.20
CA GLY A 183 14.27 -8.06 18.00
C GLY A 183 15.75 -8.09 17.64
N TRP A 184 16.27 -6.95 17.20
CA TRP A 184 17.64 -6.85 16.74
C TRP A 184 18.60 -6.60 17.90
N LEU A 185 19.44 -7.60 18.19
CA LEU A 185 20.49 -7.54 19.19
C LEU A 185 21.84 -7.31 18.49
N LYS A 186 22.37 -6.10 18.58
CA LYS A 186 23.70 -5.76 18.08
C LYS A 186 24.77 -6.53 18.87
N THR A 187 25.76 -7.07 18.15
CA THR A 187 26.99 -7.65 18.70
C THR A 187 28.19 -6.80 18.23
N ASP A 188 29.38 -7.10 18.74
CA ASP A 188 30.61 -6.37 18.37
C ASP A 188 30.95 -6.45 16.87
N ASN A 189 30.47 -7.49 16.19
CA ASN A 189 30.80 -7.79 14.79
C ASN A 189 29.58 -8.05 13.90
N GLY A 190 28.36 -7.82 14.39
CA GLY A 190 27.14 -8.16 13.67
C GLY A 190 25.86 -7.90 14.47
N ALA A 191 24.86 -8.73 14.20
CA ALA A 191 23.61 -8.73 14.95
C ALA A 191 22.98 -10.13 14.95
N VAL A 192 22.15 -10.38 15.96
CA VAL A 192 21.23 -11.53 16.03
C VAL A 192 19.81 -10.99 16.10
N ALA A 193 18.89 -11.58 15.35
CA ALA A 193 17.48 -11.20 15.38
C ALA A 193 16.66 -12.30 16.07
N PHE A 194 16.00 -11.96 17.18
CA PHE A 194 15.02 -12.83 17.84
C PHE A 194 13.62 -12.38 17.42
N GLY A 195 12.90 -13.23 16.69
CA GLY A 195 11.71 -12.81 15.96
C GLY A 195 10.39 -12.86 16.73
N GLU A 196 10.37 -13.43 17.93
CA GLU A 196 9.13 -13.80 18.64
C GLU A 196 9.07 -13.21 20.07
N PRO A 197 7.89 -12.71 20.50
CA PRO A 197 6.65 -12.59 19.72
C PRO A 197 6.64 -11.37 18.77
N THR A 198 7.53 -10.41 19.00
CA THR A 198 7.44 -9.08 18.36
C THR A 198 8.68 -8.66 17.59
N GLY A 199 9.80 -9.36 17.76
CA GLY A 199 11.08 -8.90 17.22
C GLY A 199 11.28 -8.98 15.69
N SER A 200 10.29 -9.42 14.92
CA SER A 200 10.36 -9.41 13.45
C SER A 200 9.76 -8.17 12.78
N MET A 201 9.24 -7.22 13.58
CA MET A 201 8.71 -5.94 13.12
C MET A 201 9.82 -4.94 12.77
#